data_AF-A0A2N2I594-F1
#
_entry.id   AF-A0A2N2I594-F1
#
_cell.length_a   1.000
_cell.length_b   1.000
_cell.length_c   1.000
_cell.angle_alpha   90.00
_cell.angle_beta   90.00
_cell.angle_gamma   90.00
#
_symmetry.space_group_name_H-M   'P 1'
#
loop_
_entity.id
_entity.type
_entity.pdbx_description
1 polymer ?
#
loop_
_entity_poly.entity_id
_entity_poly.type
_entity_poly.pdbx_seq_one_letter_code
_entity_poly.pdbx_strand_id
1 'polypeptide(L)'
;MCSGQDRPAPVPCTDDTPLCGSYGCTACPGAGGAPMVSIGMACIDTTETTRAHYEAWLATSPSTASQDAVCASNTSFAPDPDCMAQAEVCASGCENHPQTCVDWCDATAFCAAVGKRLCGTYPQQNSGYWQPDDPTDLGEACHAGTLESFPYGSVHQPGACNESELTGTAVPVGSLSDCAREQAGGKVYDLVGNVWEWQQLCDATTCTARGGSFAEEGEKNTCSATASFPRSFFASNLGFRCCAP
;
A
#
# COMPACT_ATOMS: atom_id res chain seq x y z
N MET A 1 20.70 -16.13 -29.35
CA MET A 1 19.55 -15.43 -29.96
C MET A 1 18.35 -16.33 -29.81
N CYS A 2 17.43 -16.04 -28.88
CA CYS A 2 16.14 -16.72 -28.83
C CYS A 2 15.10 -15.69 -29.29
N SER A 3 14.51 -15.96 -30.45
CA SER A 3 13.42 -15.17 -31.03
C SER A 3 12.16 -15.34 -30.19
N GLY A 4 11.37 -14.27 -30.10
CA GLY A 4 10.14 -14.22 -29.32
C GLY A 4 8.98 -15.08 -29.84
N GLN A 5 7.89 -14.97 -29.07
CA GLN A 5 6.55 -15.55 -29.24
C GLN A 5 6.36 -16.95 -28.65
N ASP A 6 6.25 -16.99 -27.31
CA ASP A 6 5.02 -17.37 -26.60
C ASP A 6 5.30 -17.21 -25.10
N ARG A 7 4.72 -16.18 -24.45
CA ARG A 7 4.74 -16.08 -22.99
C ARG A 7 3.70 -17.09 -22.47
N PRO A 8 4.09 -18.16 -21.74
CA PRO A 8 3.10 -18.99 -21.09
C PRO A 8 2.29 -18.14 -20.10
N ALA A 9 0.99 -18.43 -19.97
CA ALA A 9 0.14 -17.81 -18.97
C ALA A 9 0.76 -17.96 -17.57
N PRO A 10 0.51 -17.04 -16.62
CA PRO A 10 0.98 -17.18 -15.25
C PRO A 10 0.49 -18.51 -14.69
N VAL A 11 1.44 -19.41 -14.39
CA VAL A 11 1.12 -20.71 -13.78
C VAL A 11 0.95 -20.46 -12.28
N PRO A 12 -0.17 -20.89 -11.66
CA PRO A 12 -0.32 -20.77 -10.22
C PRO A 12 0.76 -21.59 -9.51
N CYS A 13 1.28 -21.05 -8.41
CA CYS A 13 2.28 -21.72 -7.58
C CYS A 13 1.67 -23.04 -7.07
N THR A 14 2.06 -24.15 -7.69
CA THR A 14 1.75 -25.50 -7.22
C THR A 14 3.07 -26.19 -6.96
N ASP A 15 3.14 -26.89 -5.83
CA ASP A 15 4.35 -27.28 -5.09
C ASP A 15 5.39 -28.15 -5.84
N ASP A 16 5.23 -28.49 -7.12
CA ASP A 16 5.91 -29.67 -7.69
C ASP A 16 6.60 -29.50 -9.06
N THR A 17 7.11 -28.32 -9.46
CA THR A 17 8.04 -28.29 -10.63
C THR A 17 9.30 -27.43 -10.46
N PRO A 18 10.51 -28.01 -10.66
CA PRO A 18 11.76 -27.28 -10.71
C PRO A 18 12.03 -26.80 -12.14
N LEU A 19 11.73 -25.53 -12.43
CA LEU A 19 12.19 -24.87 -13.65
C LEU A 19 13.54 -24.19 -13.41
N CYS A 20 14.46 -24.41 -14.35
CA CYS A 20 15.82 -23.88 -14.35
C CYS A 20 15.78 -22.34 -14.39
N GLY A 21 16.07 -21.71 -13.26
CA GLY A 21 15.95 -20.26 -13.03
C GLY A 21 15.41 -19.90 -11.63
N SER A 22 15.63 -20.77 -10.64
CA SER A 22 15.07 -20.73 -9.29
C SER A 22 15.42 -19.46 -8.50
N TYR A 23 14.62 -18.41 -8.68
CA TYR A 23 14.29 -17.49 -7.60
C TYR A 23 13.01 -18.05 -6.96
N GLY A 24 13.18 -18.76 -5.85
CA GLY A 24 12.10 -19.49 -5.20
C GLY A 24 10.91 -18.58 -4.88
N CYS A 25 9.70 -19.06 -5.18
CA CYS A 25 8.46 -18.52 -4.63
C CYS A 25 8.49 -18.78 -3.12
N THR A 26 9.17 -17.92 -2.37
CA THR A 26 9.03 -17.89 -0.92
C THR A 26 7.65 -17.30 -0.66
N ALA A 27 6.83 -17.99 0.13
CA ALA A 27 5.54 -17.44 0.55
C ALA A 27 5.76 -16.06 1.16
N CYS A 28 4.88 -15.09 0.84
CA CYS A 28 5.01 -13.75 1.38
C CYS A 28 5.04 -13.79 2.91
N PRO A 29 5.98 -13.09 3.55
CA PRO A 29 6.18 -13.17 4.99
C PRO A 29 5.10 -12.39 5.76
N GLY A 30 5.17 -12.46 7.09
CA GLY A 30 4.36 -11.66 8.01
C GLY A 30 3.36 -12.48 8.81
N ALA A 31 3.15 -12.07 10.05
CA ALA A 31 2.22 -12.71 10.99
C ALA A 31 1.09 -11.75 11.45
N GLY A 32 1.04 -10.54 10.90
CA GLY A 32 0.06 -9.51 11.23
C GLY A 32 -0.15 -8.52 10.08
N GLY A 33 -1.13 -7.64 10.23
CA GLY A 33 -1.61 -6.80 9.13
C GLY A 33 -2.45 -7.61 8.13
N ALA A 34 -2.66 -7.04 6.94
CA ALA A 34 -3.41 -7.72 5.89
C ALA A 34 -2.61 -8.91 5.31
N PRO A 35 -3.28 -9.91 4.69
CA PRO A 35 -2.61 -10.92 3.90
C PRO A 35 -1.77 -10.28 2.79
N MET A 36 -0.70 -10.97 2.37
CA MET A 36 0.19 -10.48 1.32
C MET A 36 0.08 -11.32 0.05
N VAL A 37 0.29 -10.68 -1.09
CA VAL A 37 0.44 -11.35 -2.39
C VAL A 37 1.75 -10.95 -3.05
N SER A 38 2.30 -11.85 -3.87
CA SER A 38 3.50 -11.57 -4.66
C SER A 38 3.17 -10.61 -5.81
N ILE A 39 3.99 -9.57 -5.94
CA ILE A 39 3.99 -8.62 -7.06
C ILE A 39 5.25 -8.80 -7.92
N GLY A 40 5.78 -10.03 -7.96
CA GLY A 40 7.04 -10.36 -8.62
C GLY A 40 8.17 -10.49 -7.61
N MET A 41 9.05 -9.49 -7.52
CA MET A 41 10.25 -9.50 -6.68
C MET A 41 10.02 -8.98 -5.25
N ALA A 42 8.77 -8.73 -4.89
CA ALA A 42 8.36 -8.27 -3.58
C ALA A 42 6.96 -8.83 -3.27
N CYS A 43 6.56 -8.66 -2.02
CA CYS A 43 5.21 -8.90 -1.55
C CYS A 43 4.57 -7.59 -1.08
N ILE A 44 3.26 -7.49 -1.25
CA ILE A 44 2.46 -6.34 -0.79
C ILE A 44 1.21 -6.82 -0.06
N ASP A 45 0.81 -6.09 0.96
CA ASP A 45 -0.48 -6.26 1.63
C ASP A 45 -1.63 -6.06 0.61
N THR A 46 -2.62 -6.95 0.66
CA THR A 46 -3.76 -6.92 -0.28
C THR A 46 -4.65 -5.68 -0.12
N THR A 47 -4.54 -4.97 1.00
CA THR A 47 -5.33 -3.79 1.37
C THR A 47 -4.47 -2.83 2.18
N GLU A 48 -4.97 -1.63 2.47
CA GLU A 48 -4.38 -0.79 3.52
C GLU A 48 -4.40 -1.49 4.89
N THR A 49 -3.54 -1.03 5.79
CA THR A 49 -3.57 -1.45 7.19
C THR A 49 -4.88 -0.97 7.81
N THR A 50 -5.68 -1.89 8.35
CA THR A 50 -6.93 -1.54 9.02
C THR A 50 -6.72 -1.05 10.44
N ARG A 51 -7.72 -0.36 10.99
CA ARG A 51 -7.73 0.02 12.41
C ARG A 51 -7.62 -1.18 13.34
N ALA A 52 -8.30 -2.28 13.04
CA ALA A 52 -8.21 -3.49 13.85
C ALA A 52 -6.78 -4.05 13.90
N HIS A 53 -6.06 -4.02 12.77
CA HIS A 53 -4.66 -4.43 12.76
C HIS A 53 -3.79 -3.52 13.63
N TYR A 54 -3.97 -2.20 13.50
CA TYR A 54 -3.18 -1.22 14.24
C TYR A 54 -3.50 -1.24 15.74
N GLU A 55 -4.77 -1.31 16.12
CA GLU A 55 -5.22 -1.42 17.51
C GLU A 55 -4.68 -2.69 18.18
N ALA A 56 -4.70 -3.83 17.47
CA ALA A 56 -4.11 -5.07 17.99
C ALA A 56 -2.61 -4.92 18.28
N TRP A 57 -1.88 -4.15 17.47
CA TRP A 57 -0.47 -3.83 17.72
C TRP A 57 -0.30 -2.88 18.90
N LEU A 58 -1.08 -1.79 18.99
CA LEU A 58 -1.04 -0.87 20.13
C LEU A 58 -1.33 -1.56 21.46
N ALA A 59 -2.21 -2.57 21.47
CA ALA A 59 -2.51 -3.38 22.64
C ALA A 59 -1.29 -4.14 23.19
N THR A 60 -0.25 -4.36 22.38
CA THR A 60 1.03 -4.94 22.83
C THR A 60 1.93 -3.94 23.56
N SER A 61 1.51 -2.68 23.68
CA SER A 61 2.28 -1.58 24.28
C SER A 61 3.65 -1.38 23.61
N PRO A 62 3.71 -1.11 22.30
CA PRO A 62 4.96 -0.94 21.57
C PRO A 62 5.77 0.23 22.14
N SER A 63 7.09 0.02 22.23
CA SER A 63 8.02 1.02 22.78
C SER A 63 8.57 1.93 21.68
N THR A 64 8.54 3.24 21.92
CA THR A 64 9.14 4.26 21.04
C THR A 64 10.67 4.31 21.15
N ALA A 65 11.26 3.61 22.12
CA ALA A 65 12.71 3.62 22.37
C ALA A 65 13.55 2.91 21.28
N SER A 66 12.94 2.05 20.47
CA SER A 66 13.62 1.30 19.41
C SER A 66 13.37 1.87 18.01
N GLN A 67 12.79 3.06 17.91
CA GLN A 67 12.62 3.75 16.64
C GLN A 67 13.98 4.15 16.05
N ASP A 68 13.99 4.33 14.73
CA ASP A 68 15.12 4.95 14.04
C ASP A 68 15.36 6.38 14.60
N ALA A 69 16.61 6.83 14.60
CA ALA A 69 16.98 8.17 15.02
C ALA A 69 16.21 9.27 14.27
N VAL A 70 15.82 9.01 13.01
CA VAL A 70 14.99 9.95 12.23
C VAL A 70 13.58 10.15 12.84
N CYS A 71 13.14 9.20 13.66
CA CYS A 71 11.84 9.18 14.34
C CYS A 71 11.95 9.44 15.85
N ALA A 72 13.10 9.89 16.35
CA ALA A 72 13.33 10.11 17.77
C ALA A 72 12.40 11.19 18.39
N SER A 73 11.84 12.09 17.57
CA SER A 73 10.85 13.07 18.02
C SER A 73 9.45 12.48 18.19
N ASN A 74 9.17 11.31 17.61
CA ASN A 74 7.91 10.62 17.79
C ASN A 74 7.91 9.91 19.16
N THR A 75 7.03 10.34 20.05
CA THR A 75 6.99 9.87 21.45
C THR A 75 5.80 8.98 21.75
N SER A 76 4.90 8.77 20.79
CA SER A 76 3.70 7.96 20.94
C SER A 76 3.28 7.39 19.59
N PHE A 77 2.92 6.12 19.55
CA PHE A 77 2.31 5.49 18.38
C PHE A 77 0.77 5.62 18.37
N ALA A 78 0.17 6.31 19.35
CA ALA A 78 -1.27 6.54 19.34
C ALA A 78 -1.65 7.48 18.18
N PRO A 79 -2.64 7.12 17.34
CA PRO A 79 -3.15 8.01 16.31
C PRO A 79 -3.67 9.31 16.92
N ASP A 80 -3.58 10.41 16.18
CA ASP A 80 -4.03 11.71 16.68
C ASP A 80 -5.54 11.69 16.98
N PRO A 81 -5.97 11.96 18.22
CA PRO A 81 -7.37 11.78 18.63
C PRO A 81 -8.31 12.79 17.98
N ASP A 82 -7.84 14.01 17.71
CA ASP A 82 -8.67 15.06 17.09
C ASP A 82 -8.89 14.75 15.60
N CYS A 83 -7.86 14.26 14.92
CA CYS A 83 -7.96 13.72 13.56
C CYS A 83 -8.91 12.52 13.53
N MET A 84 -8.74 11.54 14.42
CA MET A 84 -9.59 10.35 14.48
C MET A 84 -11.06 10.65 14.80
N ALA A 85 -11.35 11.80 15.41
CA ALA A 85 -12.71 12.25 15.71
C ALA A 85 -13.41 12.92 14.52
N GLN A 86 -12.73 13.16 13.40
CA GLN A 86 -13.33 13.73 12.19
C GLN A 86 -14.35 12.75 11.58
N ALA A 87 -15.47 13.29 11.08
CA ALA A 87 -16.58 12.49 10.56
C ALA A 87 -16.18 11.70 9.31
N GLU A 88 -15.23 12.23 8.54
CA GLU A 88 -14.70 11.69 7.30
C GLU A 88 -13.77 10.49 7.51
N VAL A 89 -13.25 10.31 8.73
CA VAL A 89 -12.34 9.23 9.09
C VAL A 89 -13.12 7.92 9.19
N CYS A 90 -14.16 7.86 10.04
CA CYS A 90 -15.25 6.87 10.03
C CYS A 90 -16.14 7.07 11.27
N ALA A 91 -17.46 6.99 11.10
CA ALA A 91 -18.42 7.25 12.18
C ALA A 91 -18.79 6.01 13.03
N SER A 92 -18.80 4.81 12.47
CA SER A 92 -19.16 3.56 13.17
C SER A 92 -18.72 2.31 12.41
N GLY A 93 -18.42 1.21 13.09
CA GLY A 93 -18.00 -0.05 12.42
C GLY A 93 -16.67 0.11 11.70
N CYS A 94 -15.72 0.79 12.35
CA CYS A 94 -14.49 1.28 11.73
C CYS A 94 -13.35 0.28 11.76
N GLU A 95 -13.55 -0.93 12.30
CA GLU A 95 -12.51 -1.94 12.47
C GLU A 95 -11.83 -2.32 11.15
N ASN A 96 -12.59 -2.35 10.06
CA ASN A 96 -12.12 -2.68 8.72
C ASN A 96 -11.81 -1.45 7.85
N HIS A 97 -11.89 -0.24 8.39
CA HIS A 97 -11.47 0.97 7.66
C HIS A 97 -9.95 1.13 7.75
N PRO A 98 -9.33 1.84 6.79
CA PRO A 98 -7.90 2.13 6.85
C PRO A 98 -7.55 2.88 8.15
N GLN A 99 -6.39 2.54 8.70
CA GLN A 99 -5.76 3.32 9.76
C GLN A 99 -5.17 4.58 9.14
N THR A 100 -5.74 5.72 9.51
CA THR A 100 -5.26 7.06 9.13
C THR A 100 -4.84 7.83 10.39
N CYS A 101 -4.60 9.14 10.30
CA CYS A 101 -4.25 9.96 11.47
C CYS A 101 -2.99 9.47 12.22
N VAL A 102 -2.09 8.85 11.49
CA VAL A 102 -0.77 8.40 11.96
C VAL A 102 0.30 8.99 11.05
N ASP A 103 1.46 9.26 11.61
CA ASP A 103 2.57 9.82 10.84
C ASP A 103 3.39 8.73 10.12
N TRP A 104 4.43 9.15 9.40
CA TRP A 104 5.28 8.21 8.68
C TRP A 104 6.07 7.27 9.61
N CYS A 105 6.46 7.76 10.79
CA CYS A 105 7.21 7.00 11.78
C CYS A 105 6.33 5.90 12.39
N ASP A 106 5.08 6.22 12.68
CA ASP A 106 4.06 5.28 13.13
C ASP A 106 3.83 4.16 12.12
N ALA A 107 3.64 4.51 10.85
CA ALA A 107 3.43 3.55 9.75
C ALA A 107 4.64 2.61 9.59
N THR A 108 5.85 3.18 9.63
CA THR A 108 7.10 2.42 9.55
C THR A 108 7.27 1.46 10.73
N ALA A 109 6.99 1.93 11.95
CA ALA A 109 7.10 1.14 13.16
C ALA A 109 6.10 -0.03 13.19
N PHE A 110 4.85 0.21 12.78
CA PHE A 110 3.85 -0.86 12.67
C PHE A 110 4.31 -1.94 11.68
N CYS A 111 4.70 -1.56 10.46
CA CYS A 111 5.09 -2.54 9.45
C CYS A 111 6.28 -3.37 9.92
N ALA A 112 7.28 -2.74 10.55
CA ALA A 112 8.42 -3.45 11.14
C ALA A 112 7.98 -4.43 12.24
N ALA A 113 7.06 -4.03 13.11
CA ALA A 113 6.58 -4.85 14.22
C ALA A 113 5.84 -6.11 13.76
N VAL A 114 5.16 -6.07 12.61
CA VAL A 114 4.47 -7.24 12.02
C VAL A 114 5.37 -8.07 11.08
N GLY A 115 6.67 -7.80 11.07
CA GLY A 115 7.66 -8.54 10.27
C GLY A 115 7.68 -8.14 8.79
N LYS A 116 7.23 -6.94 8.47
CA LYS A 116 7.16 -6.36 7.12
C LYS A 116 7.98 -5.04 7.09
N ARG A 117 7.81 -4.25 6.04
CA ARG A 117 8.32 -2.87 5.91
C ARG A 117 7.22 -1.97 5.34
N LEU A 118 7.35 -0.66 5.49
CA LEU A 118 6.50 0.26 4.74
C LEU A 118 6.74 0.07 3.23
N CYS A 119 5.69 0.09 2.43
CA CYS A 119 5.82 0.00 0.97
C CYS A 119 6.60 1.18 0.42
N GLY A 120 7.50 0.96 -0.54
CA GLY A 120 8.41 1.99 -0.99
C GLY A 120 9.29 1.49 -2.10
N THR A 121 10.56 1.21 -1.86
CA THR A 121 11.50 0.82 -2.92
C THR A 121 11.22 -0.59 -3.47
N TYR A 122 11.04 -0.72 -4.78
CA TYR A 122 10.93 -2.02 -5.45
C TYR A 122 12.31 -2.58 -5.88
N PRO A 123 12.61 -3.89 -5.74
CA PRO A 123 13.96 -4.43 -5.93
C PRO A 123 14.55 -4.43 -7.35
N GLN A 124 13.75 -4.24 -8.42
CA GLN A 124 14.26 -4.23 -9.81
C GLN A 124 14.29 -2.84 -10.43
N GLN A 125 15.46 -2.19 -10.37
CA GLN A 125 15.79 -0.95 -11.08
C GLN A 125 16.42 -1.18 -12.47
N ASN A 126 16.28 -2.36 -13.11
CA ASN A 126 17.05 -2.66 -14.34
C ASN A 126 16.42 -3.66 -15.32
N SER A 127 15.11 -3.61 -15.58
CA SER A 127 14.44 -4.57 -16.48
C SER A 127 14.34 -4.12 -17.95
N GLY A 128 14.89 -2.97 -18.35
CA GLY A 128 14.93 -2.51 -19.75
C GLY A 128 13.55 -2.21 -20.39
N TYR A 129 12.47 -2.36 -19.63
CA TYR A 129 11.14 -1.84 -19.95
C TYR A 129 10.98 -0.46 -19.31
N TRP A 130 10.32 0.43 -20.03
CA TRP A 130 9.94 1.75 -19.54
C TRP A 130 9.10 1.59 -18.26
N GLN A 131 9.62 2.03 -17.12
CA GLN A 131 8.87 2.19 -15.87
C GLN A 131 8.42 3.65 -15.81
N PRO A 132 7.11 3.96 -15.65
CA PRO A 132 6.70 5.32 -15.33
C PRO A 132 7.42 5.79 -14.06
N ASP A 133 7.59 7.11 -13.95
CA ASP A 133 8.39 7.76 -12.90
C ASP A 133 8.10 7.16 -11.50
N ASP A 134 9.18 6.64 -10.90
CA ASP A 134 9.31 6.07 -9.54
C ASP A 134 8.82 4.61 -9.33
N PRO A 135 9.68 3.58 -9.57
CA PRO A 135 9.36 2.16 -9.36
C PRO A 135 9.30 1.84 -7.86
N THR A 136 8.11 2.05 -7.31
CA THR A 136 7.80 1.72 -5.92
C THR A 136 6.93 0.48 -5.83
N ASP A 137 6.92 -0.22 -4.70
CA ASP A 137 6.09 -1.43 -4.55
C ASP A 137 4.61 -1.15 -4.84
N LEU A 138 4.10 0.02 -4.41
CA LEU A 138 2.74 0.48 -4.71
C LEU A 138 2.55 0.76 -6.20
N GLY A 139 3.51 1.42 -6.84
CA GLY A 139 3.49 1.68 -8.28
C GLY A 139 3.47 0.37 -9.09
N GLU A 140 4.36 -0.57 -8.75
CA GLU A 140 4.44 -1.89 -9.40
C GLU A 140 3.19 -2.72 -9.13
N ALA A 141 2.66 -2.69 -7.91
CA ALA A 141 1.39 -3.34 -7.57
C ALA A 141 0.21 -2.75 -8.34
N CYS A 142 0.21 -1.46 -8.64
CA CYS A 142 -0.90 -0.81 -9.36
C CYS A 142 -0.81 -1.00 -10.86
N HIS A 143 0.39 -0.85 -11.43
CA HIS A 143 0.66 -0.99 -12.86
C HIS A 143 0.76 -2.45 -13.31
N ALA A 144 1.22 -3.37 -12.45
CA ALA A 144 1.49 -4.78 -12.73
C ALA A 144 2.11 -5.05 -14.13
N GLY A 145 3.13 -4.26 -14.49
CA GLY A 145 3.83 -4.37 -15.77
C GLY A 145 3.07 -3.81 -17.00
N THR A 146 2.02 -3.02 -16.78
CA THR A 146 1.25 -2.32 -17.83
C THR A 146 1.48 -0.80 -17.76
N LEU A 147 0.80 -0.05 -18.65
CA LEU A 147 0.79 1.42 -18.67
C LEU A 147 -0.58 1.98 -18.27
N GLU A 148 -1.36 1.20 -17.52
CA GLU A 148 -2.72 1.56 -17.12
C GLU A 148 -2.68 2.65 -16.04
N SER A 149 -3.54 3.64 -16.16
CA SER A 149 -3.61 4.74 -15.21
C SER A 149 -4.29 4.35 -13.90
N PHE A 150 -5.09 3.28 -13.90
CA PHE A 150 -5.86 2.79 -12.77
C PHE A 150 -5.66 1.28 -12.57
N PRO A 151 -5.95 0.73 -11.38
CA PRO A 151 -5.83 -0.70 -11.10
C PRO A 151 -6.66 -1.59 -12.06
N TYR A 152 -7.73 -1.02 -12.63
CA TYR A 152 -8.71 -1.69 -13.48
C TYR A 152 -8.61 -1.31 -14.97
N GLY A 153 -7.64 -0.48 -15.37
CA GLY A 153 -7.47 -0.10 -16.78
C GLY A 153 -6.96 1.32 -17.01
N SER A 154 -6.96 1.74 -18.28
CA SER A 154 -6.44 3.05 -18.69
C SER A 154 -7.45 4.19 -18.64
N VAL A 155 -8.74 3.90 -18.46
CA VAL A 155 -9.81 4.90 -18.47
C VAL A 155 -10.47 4.91 -17.11
N HIS A 156 -10.63 6.10 -16.52
CA HIS A 156 -11.31 6.29 -15.25
C HIS A 156 -12.73 5.72 -15.30
N GLN A 157 -13.12 4.99 -14.26
CA GLN A 157 -14.45 4.44 -14.09
C GLN A 157 -15.06 5.01 -12.81
N PRO A 158 -15.95 6.02 -12.91
CA PRO A 158 -16.57 6.63 -11.75
C PRO A 158 -17.25 5.59 -10.86
N GLY A 159 -16.89 5.57 -9.57
CA GLY A 159 -17.42 4.64 -8.58
C GLY A 159 -16.75 3.27 -8.53
N ALA A 160 -15.74 3.00 -9.37
CA ALA A 160 -14.94 1.79 -9.24
C ALA A 160 -14.08 1.82 -7.96
N CYS A 161 -13.44 2.96 -7.66
CA CYS A 161 -12.69 3.23 -6.44
C CYS A 161 -13.37 4.28 -5.55
N ASN A 162 -12.97 4.36 -4.28
CA ASN A 162 -13.54 5.33 -3.33
C ASN A 162 -12.86 6.70 -3.51
N GLU A 163 -13.44 7.53 -4.36
CA GLU A 163 -12.95 8.86 -4.72
C GLU A 163 -13.92 9.94 -4.21
N SER A 164 -13.62 11.22 -4.41
CA SER A 164 -14.45 12.35 -3.92
C SER A 164 -15.93 12.29 -4.33
N GLU A 165 -16.20 11.65 -5.44
CA GLU A 165 -17.52 11.52 -6.05
C GLU A 165 -18.38 10.43 -5.41
N LEU A 166 -17.80 9.55 -4.57
CA LEU A 166 -18.50 8.38 -4.01
C LEU A 166 -19.09 8.65 -2.62
N THR A 167 -18.24 8.81 -1.60
CA THR A 167 -18.70 8.90 -0.20
C THR A 167 -18.21 10.15 0.53
N GLY A 168 -17.06 10.69 0.13
CA GLY A 168 -16.36 11.75 0.88
C GLY A 168 -15.78 11.30 2.22
N THR A 169 -15.73 9.99 2.49
CA THR A 169 -15.14 9.39 3.70
C THR A 169 -14.35 8.15 3.31
N ALA A 170 -13.50 7.61 4.20
CA ALA A 170 -12.93 6.29 3.96
C ALA A 170 -14.04 5.22 3.96
N VAL A 171 -13.83 4.12 3.22
CA VAL A 171 -14.70 2.93 3.24
C VAL A 171 -13.92 1.72 3.81
N PRO A 172 -14.59 0.62 4.18
CA PRO A 172 -13.90 -0.60 4.57
C PRO A 172 -12.96 -1.06 3.45
N VAL A 173 -11.75 -1.47 3.80
CA VAL A 173 -10.76 -1.91 2.84
C VAL A 173 -11.26 -3.12 2.03
N GLY A 174 -10.96 -3.15 0.74
CA GLY A 174 -11.37 -4.19 -0.19
C GLY A 174 -12.88 -4.27 -0.45
N SER A 175 -13.67 -3.30 0.02
CA SER A 175 -15.13 -3.33 -0.14
C SER A 175 -15.59 -3.01 -1.57
N LEU A 176 -14.79 -2.29 -2.34
CA LEU A 176 -15.03 -1.99 -3.74
C LEU A 176 -14.29 -3.00 -4.62
N SER A 177 -14.98 -4.07 -5.03
CA SER A 177 -14.37 -5.20 -5.74
C SER A 177 -13.75 -4.85 -7.10
N ASP A 178 -14.18 -3.74 -7.68
CA ASP A 178 -13.71 -3.22 -8.97
C ASP A 178 -12.47 -2.33 -8.80
N CYS A 179 -12.22 -1.81 -7.59
CA CYS A 179 -10.97 -1.11 -7.24
C CYS A 179 -9.85 -2.10 -6.91
N ALA A 180 -9.55 -3.00 -7.85
CA ALA A 180 -8.59 -4.07 -7.60
C ALA A 180 -7.68 -4.31 -8.80
N ARG A 181 -6.43 -4.63 -8.51
CA ARG A 181 -5.46 -5.14 -9.47
C ARG A 181 -5.25 -6.63 -9.27
N GLU A 182 -5.34 -7.40 -10.35
CA GLU A 182 -4.95 -8.82 -10.33
C GLU A 182 -3.44 -8.96 -10.28
N GLN A 183 -2.95 -9.78 -9.35
CA GLN A 183 -1.55 -10.19 -9.20
C GLN A 183 -1.44 -11.71 -9.25
N ALA A 184 -0.23 -12.23 -9.40
CA ALA A 184 0.00 -13.68 -9.47
C ALA A 184 -0.51 -14.44 -8.23
N GLY A 185 -0.53 -13.79 -7.06
CA GLY A 185 -0.99 -14.35 -5.80
C GLY A 185 -2.43 -14.00 -5.38
N GLY A 186 -3.14 -13.16 -6.15
CA GLY A 186 -4.48 -12.66 -5.80
C GLY A 186 -4.67 -11.18 -6.11
N LYS A 187 -5.79 -10.61 -5.65
CA LYS A 187 -6.11 -9.20 -5.85
C LYS A 187 -5.45 -8.30 -4.80
N VAL A 188 -5.00 -7.13 -5.23
CA VAL A 188 -4.63 -6.00 -4.37
C VAL A 188 -5.65 -4.89 -4.59
N TYR A 189 -6.27 -4.44 -3.50
CA TYR A 189 -7.37 -3.48 -3.52
C TYR A 189 -6.90 -2.09 -3.13
N ASP A 190 -7.69 -1.10 -3.53
CA ASP A 190 -7.60 0.28 -3.03
C ASP A 190 -6.22 0.91 -3.24
N LEU A 191 -5.51 0.52 -4.31
CA LEU A 191 -4.22 1.13 -4.69
C LEU A 191 -4.38 2.56 -5.22
N VAL A 192 -5.62 2.96 -5.45
CA VAL A 192 -6.05 4.27 -5.93
C VAL A 192 -7.33 4.65 -5.17
N GLY A 193 -7.40 5.90 -4.71
CA GLY A 193 -8.50 6.36 -3.87
C GLY A 193 -8.46 5.76 -2.47
N ASN A 194 -9.60 5.80 -1.78
CA ASN A 194 -9.76 5.51 -0.36
C ASN A 194 -8.87 6.39 0.52
N VAL A 195 -7.59 6.07 0.71
CA VAL A 195 -6.65 6.93 1.43
C VAL A 195 -5.33 7.03 0.68
N TRP A 196 -4.68 8.19 0.76
CA TRP A 196 -3.28 8.30 0.37
C TRP A 196 -2.46 7.31 1.19
N GLU A 197 -1.42 6.74 0.59
CA GLU A 197 -0.60 5.76 1.29
C GLU A 197 0.83 6.21 1.45
N TRP A 198 1.27 6.35 2.71
CA TRP A 198 2.67 6.60 3.02
C TRP A 198 3.59 5.59 2.36
N GLN A 199 4.66 6.10 1.77
CA GLN A 199 5.73 5.30 1.20
C GLN A 199 6.98 5.36 2.08
N GLN A 200 7.80 4.31 2.07
CA GLN A 200 9.11 4.28 2.72
C GLN A 200 10.06 5.36 2.17
N LEU A 201 9.79 5.88 0.96
CA LEU A 201 10.54 6.97 0.37
C LEU A 201 10.34 8.23 1.22
N CYS A 202 11.33 8.50 2.06
CA CYS A 202 11.38 9.69 2.88
C CYS A 202 12.78 10.27 2.87
N ASP A 203 12.88 11.54 2.47
CA ASP A 203 14.09 12.33 2.66
C ASP A 203 14.22 12.80 4.12
N ALA A 204 15.19 13.68 4.40
CA ALA A 204 15.47 14.15 5.75
C ALA A 204 14.27 14.80 6.47
N THR A 205 13.23 15.25 5.77
CA THR A 205 12.00 15.80 6.40
C THR A 205 10.71 15.50 5.64
N THR A 206 10.79 15.10 4.38
CA THR A 206 9.69 15.00 3.44
C THR A 206 9.53 13.56 2.98
N CYS A 207 8.36 12.99 3.23
CA CYS A 207 8.03 11.64 2.83
C CYS A 207 6.95 11.65 1.75
N THR A 208 6.96 10.66 0.87
CA THR A 208 6.00 10.57 -0.22
C THR A 208 4.81 9.70 0.15
N ALA A 209 3.67 10.00 -0.48
CA ALA A 209 2.49 9.15 -0.47
C ALA A 209 2.00 8.92 -1.91
N ARG A 210 1.26 7.84 -2.15
CA ARG A 210 0.76 7.46 -3.48
C ARG A 210 -0.72 7.09 -3.47
N GLY A 211 -1.37 7.20 -4.64
CA GLY A 211 -2.68 6.60 -4.92
C GLY A 211 -3.86 7.57 -4.90
N GLY A 212 -3.75 8.67 -4.17
CA GLY A 212 -4.92 9.55 -3.91
C GLY A 212 -5.80 9.02 -2.79
N SER A 213 -6.92 9.69 -2.51
CA SER A 213 -7.87 9.33 -1.46
C SER A 213 -9.32 9.63 -1.84
N PHE A 214 -10.24 9.35 -0.92
CA PHE A 214 -11.64 9.76 -1.01
C PHE A 214 -11.84 11.29 -1.12
N ALA A 215 -10.81 12.11 -0.94
CA ALA A 215 -10.91 13.57 -0.99
C ALA A 215 -10.56 14.15 -2.37
N GLU A 216 -9.94 13.37 -3.26
CA GLU A 216 -9.54 13.82 -4.58
C GLU A 216 -10.53 13.39 -5.66
N GLU A 217 -10.69 14.23 -6.69
CA GLU A 217 -11.44 13.91 -7.91
C GLU A 217 -10.88 12.65 -8.57
N GLY A 218 -11.76 11.78 -9.05
CA GLY A 218 -11.36 10.44 -9.51
C GLY A 218 -10.26 10.41 -10.57
N GLU A 219 -10.30 11.32 -11.55
CA GLU A 219 -9.25 11.41 -12.59
C GLU A 219 -7.85 11.77 -12.05
N LYS A 220 -7.76 12.31 -10.82
CA LYS A 220 -6.49 12.62 -10.15
C LYS A 220 -5.97 11.45 -9.32
N ASN A 221 -6.83 10.53 -8.92
CA ASN A 221 -6.46 9.30 -8.23
C ASN A 221 -5.93 8.32 -9.28
N THR A 222 -4.62 8.23 -9.46
CA THR A 222 -4.03 7.33 -10.46
C THR A 222 -2.92 6.49 -9.86
N CYS A 223 -2.56 5.39 -10.54
CA CYS A 223 -1.43 4.55 -10.17
C CYS A 223 -0.12 5.34 -10.07
N SER A 224 0.00 6.50 -10.73
CA SER A 224 1.18 7.38 -10.71
C SER A 224 1.01 8.64 -9.87
N ALA A 225 -0.15 8.84 -9.24
CA ALA A 225 -0.39 10.01 -8.41
C ALA A 225 0.47 9.94 -7.15
N THR A 226 1.27 10.97 -6.91
CA THR A 226 2.10 11.09 -5.72
C THR A 226 1.87 12.43 -5.03
N ALA A 227 2.05 12.44 -3.72
CA ALA A 227 2.05 13.62 -2.89
C ALA A 227 3.27 13.57 -1.95
N SER A 228 3.65 14.72 -1.38
CA SER A 228 4.78 14.83 -0.47
C SER A 228 4.39 15.63 0.75
N PHE A 229 4.72 15.12 1.92
CA PHE A 229 4.30 15.67 3.20
C PHE A 229 5.47 15.64 4.19
N PRO A 230 5.48 16.51 5.21
CA PRO A 230 6.40 16.38 6.33
C PRO A 230 6.30 15.00 6.99
N ARG A 231 7.41 14.45 7.49
CA ARG A 231 7.42 13.14 8.18
C ARG A 231 6.42 13.04 9.33
N SER A 232 6.26 14.14 10.06
CA SER A 232 5.35 14.25 11.21
C SER A 232 3.92 14.64 10.81
N PHE A 233 3.61 14.72 9.52
CA PHE A 233 2.27 15.01 9.05
C PHE A 233 1.38 13.80 9.28
N PHE A 234 0.09 14.05 9.43
CA PHE A 234 -0.96 13.04 9.44
C PHE A 234 -2.24 13.71 8.96
N ALA A 235 -3.15 12.92 8.39
CA ALA A 235 -4.43 13.41 7.91
C ALA A 235 -5.48 12.31 7.96
N SER A 236 -6.75 12.71 7.89
CA SER A 236 -7.91 11.81 7.89
C SER A 236 -7.97 10.91 6.66
N ASN A 237 -7.37 11.35 5.56
CA ASN A 237 -7.32 10.68 4.27
C ASN A 237 -5.92 10.14 3.91
N LEU A 238 -5.04 9.96 4.90
CA LEU A 238 -3.67 9.48 4.73
C LEU A 238 -3.42 8.29 5.68
N GLY A 239 -3.24 7.13 5.09
CA GLY A 239 -2.93 5.86 5.74
C GLY A 239 -1.69 5.22 5.12
N PHE A 240 -1.64 3.88 5.12
CA PHE A 240 -0.49 3.13 4.62
C PHE A 240 -0.79 1.63 4.47
N ARG A 241 0.06 0.95 3.71
CA ARG A 241 0.14 -0.52 3.68
C ARG A 241 1.57 -1.02 3.77
N CYS A 242 1.73 -2.29 4.14
CA CYS A 242 3.04 -2.91 4.31
C CYS A 242 3.44 -3.76 3.11
N CYS A 243 4.75 -3.86 2.90
CA CYS A 243 5.42 -4.64 1.87
C CYS A 243 6.52 -5.51 2.47
N ALA A 244 7.07 -6.43 1.69
CA ALA A 244 8.18 -7.27 2.08
C ALA A 244 9.02 -7.64 0.84
N PRO A 245 10.30 -8.04 1.01
CA PRO A 245 11.11 -8.59 -0.06
C PRO A 245 10.51 -9.86 -0.68
#